data_AF-A0A9D7CG18-F1
#
_entry.id   AF-A0A9D7CG18-F1
#
_cell.length_a   1.000
_cell.length_b   1.000
_cell.length_c   1.000
_cell.angle_alpha   90.00
_cell.angle_beta   90.00
_cell.angle_gamma   90.00
#
_symmetry.space_group_name_H-M   'P 1'
#
loop_
_entity.id
_entity.type
_entity.pdbx_description
1 polymer ?
#
loop_
_entity_poly.entity_id
_entity_poly.type
_entity_poly.pdbx_seq_one_letter_code
_entity_poly.pdbx_strand_id
1 'polypeptide(L)'
;MSHLAEEAVGRTLRGFSDFQRLTYNLVNPTPSSNDDYNAFFRQNLTRFQRWMARPDTAAPISAKNRDQLAPRGASWSLLRYAIDQYSGGAARTFTRALAAGPQTDVANLLARVPGAQFDQIITGWLVANYADGLTIPGIAPRYSYLSWNIRDAMSGANANTFPLLVTPFPGTFSTQSLSSSGNYYRLTRTTSSPQVQVKLTAPGGGTIASDYPTVAILRVQ
;
A
#
# COMPACT_ATOMS: atom_id res chain seq x y z
N MET A 1 10.84 2.38 -10.56
CA MET A 1 10.86 3.86 -10.65
C MET A 1 9.98 4.41 -11.76
N SER A 2 9.85 3.76 -12.93
CA SER A 2 9.01 4.27 -14.05
C SER A 2 7.58 4.63 -13.62
N HIS A 3 6.95 3.84 -12.75
CA HIS A 3 5.59 4.07 -12.26
C HIS A 3 5.40 5.37 -11.47
N LEU A 4 6.37 5.76 -10.62
CA LEU A 4 6.33 7.05 -9.93
C LEU A 4 6.65 8.21 -10.88
N ALA A 5 7.51 7.98 -11.88
CA ALA A 5 7.82 8.98 -12.88
C ALA A 5 6.59 9.31 -13.74
N GLU A 6 5.83 8.30 -14.17
CA GLU A 6 4.55 8.45 -14.86
C GLU A 6 3.58 9.34 -14.05
N GLU A 7 3.40 9.05 -12.75
CA GLU A 7 2.56 9.86 -11.86
C GLU A 7 3.09 11.30 -11.72
N ALA A 8 4.40 11.49 -11.55
CA ALA A 8 5.00 12.82 -11.39
C ALA A 8 4.81 13.70 -12.64
N VAL A 9 4.92 13.10 -13.83
CA VAL A 9 4.60 13.77 -15.09
C VAL A 9 3.11 14.14 -15.14
N GLY A 10 2.23 13.18 -14.83
CA GLY A 10 0.78 13.43 -14.78
C GLY A 10 0.40 14.54 -13.80
N ARG A 11 0.98 14.56 -12.59
CA ARG A 11 0.77 15.64 -11.61
C ARG A 11 1.20 16.99 -12.17
N THR A 12 2.37 17.06 -12.80
CA THR A 12 2.89 18.30 -13.38
C THR A 12 2.00 18.81 -14.52
N LEU A 13 1.63 17.94 -15.47
CA LEU A 13 0.76 18.29 -16.60
C LEU A 13 -0.62 18.79 -16.16
N ARG A 14 -1.14 18.26 -15.05
CA ARG A 14 -2.45 18.61 -14.50
C ARG A 14 -2.41 19.72 -13.46
N GLY A 15 -1.24 20.29 -13.18
CA GLY A 15 -1.06 21.35 -12.18
C GLY A 15 -1.28 20.90 -10.73
N PHE A 16 -1.16 19.59 -10.44
CA PHE A 16 -1.29 19.07 -9.09
C PHE A 16 0.01 19.25 -8.29
N SER A 17 -0.12 19.57 -7.01
CA SER A 17 1.04 19.54 -6.10
C SER A 17 1.43 18.11 -5.73
N ASP A 18 2.65 17.93 -5.22
CA ASP A 18 3.19 16.61 -4.87
C ASP A 18 2.41 15.89 -3.76
N PHE A 19 1.71 16.67 -2.91
CA PHE A 19 0.88 16.19 -1.79
C PHE A 19 -0.60 16.58 -1.92
N GLN A 20 -1.03 17.11 -3.07
CA GLN A 20 -2.46 17.26 -3.33
C GLN A 20 -3.11 15.88 -3.22
N ARG A 21 -4.11 15.76 -2.34
CA ARG A 21 -4.83 14.52 -2.08
C ARG A 21 -5.72 14.16 -3.27
N LEU A 22 -5.21 13.32 -4.17
CA LEU A 22 -5.90 12.93 -5.39
C LEU A 22 -7.06 11.96 -5.12
N THR A 23 -8.19 12.19 -5.78
CA THR A 23 -9.37 11.32 -5.86
C THR A 23 -9.55 10.82 -7.29
N TYR A 24 -10.41 9.83 -7.51
CA TYR A 24 -10.73 9.34 -8.84
C TYR A 24 -11.22 10.47 -9.76
N ASN A 25 -12.14 11.29 -9.27
CA ASN A 25 -12.71 12.39 -10.06
C ASN A 25 -11.70 13.50 -10.38
N LEU A 26 -10.64 13.68 -9.58
CA LEU A 26 -9.58 14.64 -9.90
C LEU A 26 -8.72 14.16 -11.06
N VAL A 27 -8.37 12.87 -11.07
CA VAL A 27 -7.50 12.30 -12.11
C VAL A 27 -8.27 11.81 -13.33
N ASN A 28 -9.57 11.58 -13.21
CA ASN A 28 -10.46 11.16 -14.28
C ASN A 28 -11.83 11.89 -14.22
N PRO A 29 -11.87 13.23 -14.38
CA PRO A 29 -13.09 14.03 -14.22
C PRO A 29 -14.17 13.72 -15.27
N THR A 30 -13.75 13.28 -16.46
CA THR A 30 -14.63 12.94 -17.59
C THR A 30 -14.22 11.56 -18.13
N PRO A 31 -14.82 10.46 -17.61
CA PRO A 31 -14.40 9.09 -17.92
C PRO A 31 -14.45 8.69 -19.39
N SER A 32 -15.17 9.44 -20.23
CA SER A 32 -15.38 9.13 -21.65
C SER A 32 -14.27 9.60 -22.59
N SER A 33 -13.29 10.40 -22.13
CA SER A 33 -12.29 11.02 -23.06
C SER A 33 -10.96 11.46 -22.39
N ASN A 34 -10.43 10.73 -21.41
CA ASN A 34 -9.27 11.21 -20.63
C ASN A 34 -7.95 10.50 -20.96
N ASP A 35 -7.26 10.99 -22.00
CA ASP A 35 -5.94 10.49 -22.41
C ASP A 35 -4.90 10.58 -21.29
N ASP A 36 -4.91 11.66 -20.49
CA ASP A 36 -3.99 11.84 -19.37
C ASP A 36 -4.17 10.80 -18.27
N TYR A 37 -5.43 10.50 -17.89
CA TYR A 37 -5.72 9.45 -16.92
C TYR A 37 -5.12 8.12 -17.35
N ASN A 38 -5.36 7.74 -18.61
CA ASN A 38 -4.88 6.51 -19.20
C ASN A 38 -3.34 6.47 -19.29
N ALA A 39 -2.72 7.61 -19.63
CA ALA A 39 -1.28 7.74 -19.79
C ALA A 39 -0.52 7.70 -18.46
N PHE A 40 -1.01 8.38 -17.41
CA PHE A 40 -0.19 8.68 -16.22
C PHE A 40 -0.66 8.03 -14.91
N PHE A 41 -1.95 7.71 -14.78
CA PHE A 41 -2.52 7.30 -13.49
C PHE A 41 -3.10 5.88 -13.52
N ARG A 42 -3.87 5.54 -14.56
CA ARG A 42 -4.67 4.31 -14.64
C ARG A 42 -3.82 3.06 -14.46
N GLN A 43 -2.67 2.98 -15.12
CA GLN A 43 -1.84 1.77 -15.07
C GLN A 43 -1.36 1.45 -13.66
N ASN A 44 -1.03 2.48 -12.86
CA ASN A 44 -0.59 2.30 -11.47
C ASN A 44 -1.75 1.79 -10.61
N LEU A 45 -2.92 2.40 -10.73
CA LEU A 45 -4.13 1.97 -10.01
C LEU A 45 -4.53 0.54 -10.40
N THR A 46 -4.57 0.20 -11.69
CA THR A 46 -4.92 -1.16 -12.15
C THR A 46 -3.89 -2.21 -11.71
N ARG A 47 -2.60 -1.89 -11.70
CA ARG A 47 -1.57 -2.80 -11.18
C ARG A 47 -1.72 -3.00 -9.68
N PHE A 48 -2.01 -1.93 -8.94
CA PHE A 48 -2.21 -2.01 -7.49
C PHE A 48 -3.50 -2.75 -7.13
N GLN A 49 -4.56 -2.60 -7.94
CA GLN A 49 -5.79 -3.39 -7.83
C GLN A 49 -5.51 -4.90 -7.88
N ARG A 50 -4.65 -5.34 -8.79
CA ARG A 50 -4.26 -6.77 -8.90
C ARG A 50 -3.59 -7.27 -7.63
N TRP A 51 -2.80 -6.42 -6.96
CA TRP A 51 -2.25 -6.75 -5.66
C TRP A 51 -3.33 -6.77 -4.58
N MET A 52 -4.19 -5.75 -4.50
CA MET A 52 -5.28 -5.66 -3.54
C MET A 52 -6.24 -6.85 -3.58
N ALA A 53 -6.45 -7.45 -4.77
CA ALA A 53 -7.28 -8.63 -4.93
C ALA A 53 -6.66 -9.91 -4.32
N ARG A 54 -5.32 -10.00 -4.24
CA ARG A 54 -4.57 -11.13 -3.68
C ARG A 54 -3.27 -10.67 -2.99
N PRO A 55 -3.38 -9.88 -1.90
CA PRO A 55 -2.23 -9.25 -1.26
C PRO A 55 -1.32 -10.29 -0.57
N ASP A 56 -1.82 -11.51 -0.40
CA ASP A 56 -1.15 -12.70 0.12
C ASP A 56 -0.15 -13.31 -0.87
N THR A 57 -0.29 -13.04 -2.16
CA THR A 57 0.47 -13.73 -3.23
C THR A 57 1.59 -12.88 -3.86
N ALA A 58 1.71 -11.61 -3.47
CA ALA A 58 2.66 -10.69 -4.05
C ALA A 58 3.19 -9.70 -3.01
N ALA A 59 4.47 -9.35 -3.13
CA ALA A 59 5.14 -8.38 -2.27
C ALA A 59 5.63 -7.18 -3.09
N PRO A 60 5.65 -5.96 -2.53
CA PRO A 60 6.19 -4.78 -3.17
C PRO A 60 7.70 -4.89 -3.40
N ILE A 61 8.41 -5.65 -2.56
CA ILE A 61 9.84 -5.92 -2.73
C ILE A 61 9.98 -7.36 -3.18
N SER A 62 10.15 -7.57 -4.48
CA SER A 62 10.21 -8.89 -5.08
C SER A 62 11.03 -8.87 -6.37
N ALA A 63 11.83 -9.92 -6.60
CA ALA A 63 12.45 -10.15 -7.90
C ALA A 63 11.42 -10.27 -9.03
N LYS A 64 10.18 -10.68 -8.72
CA LYS A 64 9.07 -10.81 -9.66
C LYS A 64 8.53 -9.46 -10.15
N ASN A 65 8.99 -8.33 -9.60
CA ASN A 65 8.65 -6.99 -10.09
C ASN A 65 8.97 -6.80 -11.58
N ARG A 66 9.92 -7.55 -12.14
CA ARG A 66 10.26 -7.49 -13.56
C ARG A 66 9.21 -8.13 -14.46
N ASP A 67 8.51 -9.15 -13.98
CA ASP A 67 7.66 -9.98 -14.85
C ASP A 67 6.17 -9.98 -14.44
N GLN A 68 5.84 -9.40 -13.27
CA GLN A 68 4.49 -9.44 -12.72
C GLN A 68 3.92 -8.05 -12.43
N LEU A 69 2.63 -7.88 -12.75
CA LEU A 69 1.93 -6.60 -12.61
C LEU A 69 1.57 -6.25 -11.15
N ALA A 70 1.18 -7.24 -10.34
CA ALA A 70 0.77 -7.00 -8.95
C ALA A 70 1.93 -6.48 -8.06
N PRO A 71 3.13 -7.10 -8.05
CA PRO A 71 4.29 -6.55 -7.34
C PRO A 71 4.62 -5.10 -7.75
N ARG A 72 4.51 -4.77 -9.05
CA ARG A 72 4.78 -3.39 -9.54
C ARG A 72 3.80 -2.38 -8.96
N GLY A 73 2.52 -2.72 -8.91
CA GLY A 73 1.49 -1.87 -8.29
C GLY A 73 1.70 -1.68 -6.80
N ALA A 74 2.05 -2.76 -6.09
CA ALA A 74 2.40 -2.71 -4.67
C ALA A 74 3.67 -1.85 -4.42
N SER A 75 4.67 -1.96 -5.29
CA SER A 75 5.88 -1.13 -5.22
C SER A 75 5.55 0.35 -5.35
N TRP A 76 4.69 0.70 -6.30
CA TRP A 76 4.24 2.08 -6.50
C TRP A 76 3.54 2.61 -5.25
N SER A 77 2.57 1.88 -4.69
CA SER A 77 1.84 2.34 -3.50
C SER A 77 2.72 2.39 -2.25
N LEU A 78 3.64 1.43 -2.06
CA LEU A 78 4.61 1.46 -0.97
C LEU A 78 5.51 2.71 -1.06
N LEU A 79 6.03 3.03 -2.24
CA LEU A 79 6.86 4.21 -2.38
C LEU A 79 6.06 5.51 -2.24
N ARG A 80 4.80 5.53 -2.70
CA ARG A 80 3.91 6.68 -2.48
C ARG A 80 3.63 6.90 -0.99
N TYR A 81 3.37 5.83 -0.25
CA TYR A 81 3.25 5.85 1.20
C TYR A 81 4.55 6.35 1.86
N ALA A 82 5.71 5.85 1.42
CA ALA A 82 6.99 6.27 1.96
C ALA A 82 7.27 7.76 1.73
N ILE A 83 6.95 8.27 0.53
CA ILE A 83 7.03 9.70 0.21
C ILE A 83 6.11 10.50 1.14
N ASP A 84 4.87 10.06 1.30
CA ASP A 84 3.89 10.76 2.13
C ASP A 84 4.32 10.87 3.59
N GLN A 85 4.88 9.81 4.15
CA GLN A 85 5.17 9.74 5.59
C GLN A 85 6.60 10.14 5.97
N TYR A 86 7.57 10.00 5.06
CA TYR A 86 9.00 10.13 5.42
C TYR A 86 9.77 11.15 4.59
N SER A 87 9.20 11.75 3.55
CA SER A 87 9.92 12.76 2.76
C SER A 87 10.04 14.13 3.44
N GLY A 88 9.35 14.34 4.57
CA GLY A 88 9.30 15.66 5.24
C GLY A 88 8.73 16.77 4.36
N GLY A 89 7.82 16.43 3.43
CA GLY A 89 7.28 17.39 2.45
C GLY A 89 8.17 17.62 1.22
N ALA A 90 9.30 16.91 1.10
CA ALA A 90 10.26 17.08 0.00
C ALA A 90 10.21 15.93 -1.02
N ALA A 91 9.03 15.65 -1.59
CA ALA A 91 8.80 14.51 -2.48
C ALA A 91 9.80 14.40 -3.64
N ARG A 92 10.11 15.50 -4.32
CA ARG A 92 11.07 15.52 -5.45
C ARG A 92 12.49 15.21 -5.02
N THR A 93 12.91 15.69 -3.86
CA THR A 93 14.23 15.38 -3.31
C THR A 93 14.30 13.91 -2.96
N PHE A 94 13.26 13.37 -2.31
CA PHE A 94 13.15 11.96 -1.97
C PHE A 94 13.19 11.02 -3.20
N THR A 95 12.45 11.34 -4.26
CA THR A 95 12.41 10.49 -5.47
C THR A 95 13.69 10.59 -6.30
N ARG A 96 14.30 11.78 -6.42
CA ARG A 96 15.64 11.93 -7.04
C ARG A 96 16.69 11.13 -6.28
N ALA A 97 16.64 11.22 -4.96
CA ALA A 97 17.45 10.41 -4.07
C ALA A 97 17.31 8.92 -4.38
N LEU A 98 16.09 8.37 -4.39
CA LEU A 98 15.86 6.96 -4.72
C LEU A 98 16.36 6.55 -6.10
N ALA A 99 16.32 7.44 -7.09
CA ALA A 99 16.83 7.15 -8.44
C ALA A 99 18.36 7.22 -8.54
N ALA A 100 19.03 7.82 -7.56
CA ALA A 100 20.46 8.10 -7.58
C ALA A 100 21.26 7.14 -6.70
N GLY A 101 22.49 6.85 -7.12
CA GLY A 101 23.48 6.10 -6.34
C GLY A 101 23.43 4.58 -6.54
N PRO A 102 24.33 3.85 -5.86
CA PRO A 102 24.54 2.41 -6.10
C PRO A 102 23.59 1.51 -5.30
N GLN A 103 22.88 2.05 -4.30
CA GLN A 103 22.02 1.27 -3.42
C GLN A 103 20.78 0.79 -4.19
N THR A 104 20.36 -0.45 -3.94
CA THR A 104 19.13 -1.03 -4.51
C THR A 104 18.18 -1.49 -3.41
N ASP A 105 16.92 -1.73 -3.80
CA ASP A 105 15.90 -2.38 -2.98
C ASP A 105 15.72 -1.75 -1.58
N VAL A 106 15.61 -2.58 -0.53
CA VAL A 106 15.38 -2.15 0.86
C VAL A 106 16.47 -1.20 1.33
N ALA A 107 17.73 -1.46 1.00
CA ALA A 107 18.86 -0.63 1.43
C ALA A 107 18.75 0.79 0.87
N ASN A 108 18.29 0.94 -0.38
CA ASN A 108 18.06 2.26 -0.98
C ASN A 108 16.90 2.99 -0.29
N LEU A 109 15.79 2.30 -0.02
CA LEU A 109 14.66 2.90 0.71
C LEU A 109 15.07 3.36 2.10
N LEU A 110 15.74 2.50 2.88
CA LEU A 110 16.18 2.79 4.25
C LEU A 110 17.16 3.97 4.32
N ALA A 111 18.01 4.13 3.31
CA ALA A 111 18.90 5.29 3.21
C ALA A 111 18.14 6.63 3.12
N ARG A 112 16.86 6.64 2.76
CA ARG A 112 16.05 7.87 2.57
C ARG A 112 15.06 8.16 3.70
N VAL A 113 14.96 7.25 4.67
CA VAL A 113 13.99 7.29 5.76
C VAL A 113 14.73 7.17 7.10
N PRO A 114 15.64 8.11 7.43
CA PRO A 114 16.51 7.99 8.58
C PRO A 114 15.70 7.84 9.87
N GLY A 115 16.08 6.85 10.69
CA GLY A 115 15.42 6.53 11.96
C GLY A 115 14.16 5.66 11.85
N ALA A 116 13.72 5.31 10.63
CA ALA A 116 12.64 4.35 10.41
C ALA A 116 13.19 2.96 10.09
N GLN A 117 12.55 1.95 10.67
CA GLN A 117 12.85 0.55 10.38
C GLN A 117 11.94 0.01 9.26
N PHE A 118 12.40 -1.00 8.53
CA PHE A 118 11.66 -1.52 7.37
C PHE A 118 10.29 -2.11 7.76
N ASP A 119 10.22 -2.79 8.91
CA ASP A 119 8.99 -3.35 9.48
C ASP A 119 7.97 -2.25 9.80
N GLN A 120 8.42 -1.09 10.30
CA GLN A 120 7.56 0.06 10.58
C GLN A 120 6.93 0.62 9.30
N ILE A 121 7.72 0.72 8.22
CA ILE A 121 7.26 1.23 6.93
C ILE A 121 6.24 0.26 6.32
N ILE A 122 6.54 -1.04 6.29
CA ILE A 122 5.63 -2.06 5.75
C ILE A 122 4.35 -2.14 6.58
N THR A 123 4.45 -2.17 7.91
CA THR A 123 3.27 -2.20 8.79
C THR A 123 2.40 -0.98 8.57
N GLY A 124 3.01 0.21 8.53
CA GLY A 124 2.29 1.45 8.27
C GLY A 124 1.59 1.47 6.91
N TRP A 125 2.26 1.00 5.86
CA TRP A 125 1.70 0.86 4.52
C TRP A 125 0.55 -0.15 4.46
N LEU A 126 0.68 -1.32 5.08
CA LEU A 126 -0.38 -2.33 5.16
C LEU A 126 -1.62 -1.79 5.86
N VAL A 127 -1.45 -1.12 7.00
CA VAL A 127 -2.59 -0.49 7.70
C VAL A 127 -3.18 0.63 6.85
N ALA A 128 -2.37 1.48 6.21
CA ALA A 128 -2.84 2.56 5.35
C ALA A 128 -3.67 2.05 4.16
N ASN A 129 -3.30 0.91 3.56
CA ASN A 129 -4.06 0.30 2.47
C ASN A 129 -5.48 -0.09 2.86
N TYR A 130 -5.73 -0.40 4.14
CA TYR A 130 -7.06 -0.66 4.65
C TYR A 130 -7.73 0.62 5.18
N ALA A 131 -7.01 1.43 5.96
CA ALA A 131 -7.60 2.51 6.74
C ALA A 131 -7.84 3.80 5.94
N ASP A 132 -7.10 4.03 4.86
CA ASP A 132 -7.22 5.27 4.09
C ASP A 132 -8.66 5.48 3.58
N GLY A 133 -9.15 6.72 3.74
CA GLY A 133 -10.52 7.11 3.38
C GLY A 133 -11.62 6.56 4.31
N LEU A 134 -11.28 5.86 5.40
CA LEU A 134 -12.22 5.53 6.47
C LEU A 134 -12.13 6.54 7.61
N THR A 135 -13.26 6.80 8.26
CA THR A 135 -13.30 7.54 9.52
C THR A 135 -13.08 6.56 10.67
N ILE A 136 -11.83 6.42 11.14
CA ILE A 136 -11.47 5.57 12.27
C ILE A 136 -11.04 6.46 13.44
N PRO A 137 -11.78 6.49 14.57
CA PRO A 137 -11.42 7.32 15.72
C PRO A 137 -10.02 7.01 16.25
N GLY A 138 -9.22 8.06 16.49
CA GLY A 138 -7.89 7.95 17.11
C GLY A 138 -6.80 7.33 16.23
N ILE A 139 -7.05 7.12 14.93
CA ILE A 139 -6.03 6.59 14.04
C ILE A 139 -4.90 7.61 13.81
N ALA A 140 -3.65 7.16 13.94
CA ALA A 140 -2.50 8.02 13.70
C ALA A 140 -2.38 8.38 12.20
N PRO A 141 -1.95 9.61 11.84
CA PRO A 141 -1.83 10.03 10.44
C PRO A 141 -0.92 9.14 9.58
N ARG A 142 0.04 8.46 10.20
CA ARG A 142 0.93 7.49 9.54
C ARG A 142 0.23 6.25 8.96
N TYR A 143 -1.04 6.04 9.28
CA TYR A 143 -1.86 4.93 8.79
C TYR A 143 -2.85 5.38 7.70
N SER A 144 -2.46 6.38 6.91
CA SER A 144 -3.20 6.89 5.76
C SER A 144 -2.21 7.36 4.70
N TYR A 145 -2.68 7.63 3.49
CA TYR A 145 -1.92 8.35 2.48
C TYR A 145 -2.14 9.85 2.67
N LEU A 146 -1.23 10.71 2.24
CA LEU A 146 -1.45 12.17 2.23
C LEU A 146 -1.81 12.67 0.84
N SER A 147 -1.19 12.08 -0.18
CA SER A 147 -1.24 12.51 -1.59
C SER A 147 -2.30 11.81 -2.43
N TRP A 148 -2.99 10.83 -1.87
CA TRP A 148 -4.06 10.08 -2.49
C TRP A 148 -5.14 9.77 -1.46
N ASN A 149 -6.40 9.82 -1.87
CA ASN A 149 -7.45 9.04 -1.25
C ASN A 149 -7.52 7.71 -2.00
N ILE A 150 -6.78 6.71 -1.52
CA ILE A 150 -6.65 5.40 -2.17
C ILE A 150 -7.99 4.68 -2.20
N ARG A 151 -8.80 4.78 -1.15
CA ARG A 151 -10.13 4.16 -1.14
C ARG A 151 -11.03 4.71 -2.24
N ASP A 152 -11.10 6.03 -2.36
CA ASP A 152 -11.85 6.70 -3.42
C ASP A 152 -11.30 6.38 -4.81
N ALA A 153 -9.99 6.60 -5.02
CA ALA A 153 -9.33 6.39 -6.31
C ALA A 153 -9.49 4.95 -6.82
N MET A 154 -9.29 3.97 -5.94
CA MET A 154 -9.42 2.56 -6.28
C MET A 154 -10.87 2.14 -6.49
N SER A 155 -11.81 2.66 -5.70
CA SER A 155 -13.24 2.36 -5.90
C SER A 155 -13.72 2.93 -7.23
N GLY A 156 -13.41 4.20 -7.53
CA GLY A 156 -13.77 4.82 -8.79
C GLY A 156 -13.16 4.11 -10.01
N ALA A 157 -11.90 3.65 -9.89
CA ALA A 157 -11.24 2.86 -10.92
C ALA A 157 -11.78 1.41 -11.04
N ASN A 158 -12.54 0.93 -10.06
CA ASN A 158 -13.03 -0.45 -9.96
C ASN A 158 -14.56 -0.51 -9.72
N ALA A 159 -15.33 0.16 -10.59
CA ALA A 159 -16.79 0.09 -10.58
C ALA A 159 -17.42 0.36 -9.20
N ASN A 160 -16.94 1.39 -8.51
CA ASN A 160 -17.33 1.81 -7.17
C ASN A 160 -17.13 0.75 -6.07
N THR A 161 -16.25 -0.22 -6.28
CA THR A 161 -15.92 -1.26 -5.31
C THR A 161 -14.46 -1.17 -4.88
N PHE A 162 -14.20 -1.09 -3.58
CA PHE A 162 -12.83 -1.12 -3.07
C PHE A 162 -12.26 -2.55 -3.18
N PRO A 163 -11.15 -2.77 -3.92
CA PRO A 163 -10.75 -4.12 -4.34
C PRO A 163 -9.95 -4.90 -3.29
N LEU A 164 -9.66 -4.33 -2.12
CA LEU A 164 -8.86 -4.99 -1.10
C LEU A 164 -9.59 -6.22 -0.56
N LEU A 165 -8.99 -7.40 -0.77
CA LEU A 165 -9.49 -8.66 -0.23
C LEU A 165 -9.34 -8.65 1.30
N VAL A 166 -10.48 -8.63 1.99
CA VAL A 166 -10.57 -8.76 3.45
C VAL A 166 -11.37 -10.00 3.77
N THR A 167 -10.70 -11.02 4.32
CA THR A 167 -11.31 -12.32 4.61
C THR A 167 -12.06 -12.25 5.94
N PRO A 168 -13.38 -12.55 5.99
CA PRO A 168 -14.07 -12.74 7.25
C PRO A 168 -13.41 -13.88 8.05
N PHE A 169 -13.24 -13.69 9.35
CA PHE A 169 -12.58 -14.66 10.22
C PHE A 169 -13.58 -15.25 11.22
N PRO A 170 -14.34 -16.30 10.85
CA PRO A 170 -15.40 -16.87 11.70
C PRO A 170 -14.92 -17.94 12.69
N GLY A 171 -13.62 -18.31 12.69
CA GLY A 171 -13.10 -19.44 13.46
C GLY A 171 -11.62 -19.69 13.24
N THR A 172 -11.19 -20.94 13.11
CA THR A 172 -9.79 -21.28 12.82
C THR A 172 -9.50 -21.10 11.32
N PHE A 173 -8.42 -20.39 10.98
CA PHE A 173 -7.95 -20.20 9.61
C PHE A 173 -6.44 -20.44 9.58
N SER A 174 -5.96 -21.02 8.48
CA SER A 174 -4.53 -21.17 8.21
C SER A 174 -4.24 -20.58 6.84
N THR A 175 -3.16 -19.82 6.74
CA THR A 175 -2.74 -19.19 5.50
C THR A 175 -1.23 -19.14 5.39
N GLN A 176 -0.77 -18.81 4.20
CA GLN A 176 0.61 -18.44 3.96
C GLN A 176 0.67 -16.95 3.64
N SER A 177 1.75 -16.32 4.07
CA SER A 177 2.08 -14.94 3.74
C SER A 177 3.48 -14.90 3.16
N LEU A 178 3.67 -14.10 2.12
CA LEU A 178 5.01 -13.78 1.64
C LEU A 178 5.63 -12.68 2.51
N SER A 179 6.95 -12.68 2.62
CA SER A 179 7.66 -11.56 3.27
C SER A 179 7.26 -10.24 2.61
N SER A 180 6.99 -9.23 3.45
CA SER A 180 6.58 -7.89 3.02
C SER A 180 5.24 -7.83 2.26
N SER A 181 4.44 -8.90 2.26
CA SER A 181 3.08 -8.94 1.72
C SER A 181 2.03 -8.69 2.80
N GLY A 182 0.75 -8.90 2.54
CA GLY A 182 -0.31 -8.67 3.54
C GLY A 182 -1.47 -9.65 3.45
N ASN A 183 -1.96 -10.08 4.62
CA ASN A 183 -3.23 -10.78 4.75
C ASN A 183 -4.18 -9.94 5.61
N TYR A 184 -5.38 -9.66 5.11
CA TYR A 184 -6.35 -8.83 5.81
C TYR A 184 -7.50 -9.70 6.27
N TYR A 185 -7.74 -9.68 7.58
CA TYR A 185 -8.83 -10.41 8.20
C TYR A 185 -9.78 -9.47 8.91
N ARG A 186 -11.08 -9.75 8.82
CA ARG A 186 -12.09 -9.06 9.60
C ARG A 186 -12.69 -10.02 10.61
N LEU A 187 -12.46 -9.72 11.88
CA LEU A 187 -13.09 -10.39 13.00
C LEU A 187 -14.22 -9.50 13.53
N THR A 188 -15.47 -9.93 13.36
CA THR A 188 -16.62 -9.27 13.99
C THR A 188 -16.70 -9.72 15.45
N ARG A 189 -16.82 -8.77 16.38
CA ARG A 189 -16.92 -9.07 17.82
C ARG A 189 -18.18 -8.49 18.43
N THR A 190 -18.78 -9.28 19.30
CA THR A 190 -19.86 -8.95 20.23
C THR A 190 -19.33 -9.02 21.67
N THR A 191 -20.14 -8.59 22.63
CA THR A 191 -19.82 -8.70 24.07
C THR A 191 -19.58 -10.13 24.54
N SER A 192 -20.13 -11.13 23.85
CA SER A 192 -19.99 -12.56 24.16
C SER A 192 -18.95 -13.29 23.30
N SER A 193 -18.18 -12.59 22.44
CA SER A 193 -17.24 -13.25 21.54
C SER A 193 -16.09 -13.93 22.30
N PRO A 194 -15.68 -15.15 21.91
CA PRO A 194 -14.61 -15.90 22.58
C PRO A 194 -13.22 -15.29 22.30
N GLN A 195 -12.21 -15.70 23.06
CA GLN A 195 -10.82 -15.35 22.78
C GLN A 195 -10.41 -15.86 21.39
N VAL A 196 -9.61 -15.08 20.67
CA VAL A 196 -9.00 -15.48 19.40
C VAL A 196 -7.51 -15.59 19.60
N GLN A 197 -6.93 -16.70 19.13
CA GLN A 197 -5.49 -16.94 19.14
C GLN A 197 -4.96 -16.81 17.72
N VAL A 198 -3.86 -16.08 17.57
CA VAL A 198 -3.13 -15.96 16.31
C VAL A 198 -1.77 -16.61 16.51
N LYS A 199 -1.46 -17.59 15.68
CA LYS A 199 -0.15 -18.26 15.66
C LYS A 199 0.50 -18.03 14.30
N LEU A 200 1.74 -17.57 14.32
CA LEU A 200 2.57 -17.45 13.13
C LEU A 200 3.67 -18.53 13.20
N THR A 201 3.85 -19.28 12.11
CA THR A 201 4.88 -20.32 12.00
C THR A 201 5.69 -20.14 10.73
N ALA A 202 6.93 -20.61 10.73
CA ALA A 202 7.74 -20.73 9.53
C ALA A 202 7.12 -21.76 8.56
N PRO A 203 7.55 -21.76 7.28
CA PRO A 203 7.22 -22.84 6.36
C PRO A 203 7.50 -24.21 6.98
N GLY A 204 6.53 -25.14 6.90
CA GLY A 204 6.64 -26.46 7.53
C GLY A 204 6.28 -26.51 9.03
N GLY A 205 5.78 -25.41 9.62
CA GLY A 205 5.30 -25.39 11.00
C GLY A 205 6.36 -25.09 12.08
N GLY A 206 7.59 -24.81 11.65
CA GLY A 206 8.71 -24.45 12.54
C GLY A 206 8.57 -23.06 13.18
N THR A 207 9.52 -22.74 14.04
CA THR A 207 9.65 -21.40 14.65
C THR A 207 10.10 -20.38 13.61
N ILE A 208 9.51 -19.18 13.63
CA ILE A 208 9.96 -18.07 12.77
C ILE A 208 11.30 -17.57 13.31
N ALA A 209 12.35 -17.68 12.50
CA ALA A 209 13.70 -17.18 12.79
C ALA A 209 13.95 -15.74 12.29
N SER A 210 12.92 -15.11 11.70
CA SER A 210 12.94 -13.70 11.30
C SER A 210 12.63 -12.81 12.50
N ASP A 211 13.29 -11.65 12.59
CA ASP A 211 13.15 -10.70 13.69
C ASP A 211 11.82 -9.93 13.67
N TYR A 212 11.01 -10.03 12.60
CA TYR A 212 9.86 -9.12 12.41
C TYR A 212 8.55 -9.80 11.94
N PRO A 213 8.04 -10.87 12.57
CA PRO A 213 6.67 -11.32 12.34
C PRO A 213 5.70 -10.30 12.97
N THR A 214 5.11 -9.43 12.15
CA THR A 214 4.18 -8.40 12.65
C THR A 214 2.72 -8.82 12.49
N VAL A 215 1.95 -8.75 13.59
CA VAL A 215 0.48 -8.77 13.58
C VAL A 215 -0.01 -7.39 14.01
N ALA A 216 -0.70 -6.69 13.11
CA ALA A 216 -1.33 -5.41 13.41
C ALA A 216 -2.83 -5.60 13.65
N ILE A 217 -3.35 -5.08 14.77
CA ILE A 217 -4.77 -5.08 15.09
C ILE A 217 -5.30 -3.67 14.95
N LEU A 218 -6.16 -3.45 13.96
CA LEU A 218 -6.91 -2.21 13.79
C LEU A 218 -8.33 -2.40 14.30
N ARG A 219 -8.72 -1.63 15.32
CA ARG A 219 -10.10 -1.61 15.81
C ARG A 219 -10.90 -0.62 14.97
N VAL A 220 -11.89 -1.13 14.26
CA VAL A 220 -12.93 -0.35 13.59
C VAL A 220 -14.21 -0.48 14.40
N GLN A 221 -14.83 0.65 14.74
CA GLN A 221 -16.12 0.71 15.46
C GLN A 221 -17.25 0.96 14.46
#